data_AF-A0A4R6XHZ0-F1
#
_entry.id   AF-A0A4R6XHZ0-F1
#
_cell.length_a   1.000
_cell.length_b   1.000
_cell.length_c   1.000
_cell.angle_alpha   90.00
_cell.angle_beta   90.00
_cell.angle_gamma   90.00
#
_symmetry.space_group_name_H-M   'P 1'
#
loop_
_entity.id
_entity.type
_entity.pdbx_description
1 polymer ?
#
loop_
_entity_poly.entity_id
_entity_poly.type
_entity_poly.pdbx_seq_one_letter_code
_entity_poly.pdbx_strand_id
1 'polypeptide(L)'
;MLTRTRILWLVLSLVLSGNALARNDIPLENGADFLIDACREVVDIYDARGKEKLLAAQRTSLAEGIRTGYCLGVIVQYRKNAGYCRYSKRNVLEMAQAIANNNLTVSQLRRTSSSDLLEEAYCGL
;
A
#
# COMPACT_ATOMS: atom_id res chain seq x y z
N MET A 1 32.66 36.18 2.71
CA MET A 1 31.74 35.36 1.87
C MET A 1 31.58 33.93 2.37
N LEU A 2 32.63 33.27 2.88
CA LEU A 2 32.62 31.86 3.33
C LEU A 2 31.67 31.55 4.53
N THR A 3 31.46 32.53 5.43
CA THR A 3 30.61 32.40 6.62
C THR A 3 29.12 32.43 6.29
N ARG A 4 28.71 33.20 5.28
CA ARG A 4 27.29 33.31 4.86
C ARG A 4 26.81 32.02 4.20
N THR A 5 27.67 31.36 3.42
CA THR A 5 27.38 30.06 2.79
C THR A 5 27.23 28.97 3.84
N ARG A 6 28.09 28.93 4.86
CA ARG A 6 28.01 27.94 5.95
C ARG A 6 26.72 28.04 6.76
N ILE A 7 26.28 29.27 7.06
CA ILE A 7 25.00 29.50 7.75
C ILE A 7 23.84 29.01 6.87
N LEU A 8 23.89 29.25 5.56
CA LEU A 8 22.87 28.79 4.63
C LEU A 8 22.74 27.26 4.59
N TRP A 9 23.88 26.55 4.59
CA TRP A 9 23.91 25.08 4.65
C TRP A 9 23.42 24.53 5.99
N LEU A 10 23.76 25.19 7.11
CA LEU A 10 23.29 24.80 8.43
C LEU A 10 21.77 24.94 8.56
N VAL A 11 21.21 26.05 8.08
CA VAL A 11 19.76 26.27 8.05
C VAL A 11 19.07 25.25 7.14
N LEU A 12 19.64 24.96 5.97
CA LEU A 12 19.11 23.95 5.05
C LEU A 12 19.10 22.55 5.69
N SER A 13 20.17 22.14 6.39
CA SER A 13 20.21 20.86 7.09
C SER A 13 19.19 20.76 8.23
N LEU A 14 18.93 21.87 8.93
CA LEU A 14 17.97 21.90 10.02
C LEU A 14 16.53 21.71 9.53
N VAL A 15 16.19 22.28 8.37
CA VAL A 15 14.87 22.15 7.75
C VAL A 15 14.63 20.74 7.20
N LEU A 16 15.66 20.04 6.70
CA LEU A 16 15.52 18.66 6.22
C LEU A 16 15.36 17.63 7.35
N SER A 17 15.71 17.97 8.58
CA SER A 17 15.68 17.05 9.74
C SER A 17 14.28 16.88 10.35
N GLY A 18 13.27 17.62 9.87
CA GLY A 18 11.96 17.75 10.51
C GLY A 18 10.92 16.66 10.26
N ASN A 19 11.22 15.59 9.52
CA ASN A 19 10.19 14.61 9.14
C ASN A 19 10.20 13.37 10.06
N ALA A 20 9.80 13.55 11.32
CA ALA A 20 9.38 12.43 12.16
C ALA A 20 7.94 12.02 11.79
N LEU A 21 7.78 11.37 10.63
CA LEU A 21 6.48 10.84 10.20
C LEU A 21 6.22 9.49 10.87
N ALA A 22 5.99 9.50 12.19
CA ALA A 22 5.37 8.37 12.86
C ALA A 22 3.88 8.36 12.47
N ARG A 23 3.47 7.36 11.69
CA ARG A 23 2.09 7.19 11.23
C ARG A 23 1.33 6.24 12.15
N ASN A 24 0.19 6.73 12.65
CA ASN A 24 -0.74 5.96 13.49
C ASN A 24 -2.06 5.66 12.75
N ASP A 25 -2.17 6.05 11.48
CA ASP A 25 -3.33 5.89 10.59
C ASP A 25 -3.38 4.52 9.89
N ILE A 26 -2.31 3.72 9.98
CA ILE A 26 -2.25 2.37 9.41
C ILE A 26 -2.62 1.37 10.52
N PRO A 27 -3.79 0.72 10.44
CA PRO A 27 -4.16 -0.30 11.41
C PRO A 27 -3.22 -1.51 11.28
N LEU A 28 -2.52 -1.84 12.37
CA LEU A 28 -1.66 -3.01 12.48
C LEU A 28 -2.43 -4.28 12.88
N GLU A 29 -3.61 -4.14 13.49
CA GLU A 29 -4.51 -5.23 13.88
C GLU A 29 -5.90 -5.01 13.28
N ASN A 30 -6.55 -6.07 12.78
CA ASN A 30 -7.90 -6.06 12.20
C ASN A 30 -8.13 -4.99 11.10
N GLY A 31 -7.19 -4.85 10.17
CA GLY A 31 -7.22 -3.87 9.09
C GLY A 31 -7.74 -4.41 7.75
N ALA A 32 -8.76 -5.26 7.75
CA ALA A 32 -9.31 -5.84 6.51
C ALA A 32 -9.93 -4.78 5.60
N ASP A 33 -10.66 -3.84 6.19
CA ASP A 33 -11.20 -2.65 5.54
C ASP A 33 -10.10 -1.77 4.94
N PHE A 34 -9.08 -1.47 5.74
CA PHE A 34 -7.93 -0.68 5.31
C PHE A 34 -7.15 -1.37 4.19
N LEU A 35 -6.95 -2.68 4.27
CA LEU A 35 -6.31 -3.47 3.22
C LEU A 35 -7.10 -3.41 1.90
N ILE A 36 -8.43 -3.50 1.97
CA ILE A 36 -9.30 -3.39 0.79
C ILE A 36 -9.19 -2.01 0.17
N ASP A 37 -9.29 -0.95 0.97
CA ASP A 37 -9.18 0.43 0.46
C ASP A 37 -7.76 0.73 -0.08
N ALA A 38 -6.73 0.20 0.57
CA ALA A 38 -5.35 0.29 0.10
C ALA A 38 -5.14 -0.44 -1.23
N CYS A 39 -5.74 -1.62 -1.41
CA CYS A 39 -5.65 -2.36 -2.66
C CYS A 39 -6.54 -1.78 -3.75
N ARG A 40 -7.68 -1.15 -3.42
CA ARG A 40 -8.47 -0.35 -4.36
C ARG A 40 -7.66 0.81 -4.92
N GLU A 41 -6.92 1.50 -4.06
CA GLU A 41 -5.99 2.56 -4.49
C GLU A 41 -4.93 2.04 -5.47
N VAL A 42 -4.36 0.84 -5.23
CA VAL A 42 -3.45 0.19 -6.18
C VAL A 42 -4.14 -0.03 -7.53
N VAL A 43 -5.35 -0.60 -7.53
CA VAL A 43 -6.09 -0.89 -8.78
C VAL A 43 -6.42 0.40 -9.52
N ASP A 44 -6.95 1.41 -8.84
CA ASP A 44 -7.29 2.71 -9.43
C ASP A 44 -6.08 3.38 -10.06
N ILE A 45 -4.94 3.34 -9.35
CA ILE A 45 -3.68 3.87 -9.83
C ILE A 45 -3.18 3.08 -11.05
N TYR A 46 -3.30 1.74 -11.08
CA TYR A 46 -2.85 0.92 -12.19
C TYR A 46 -3.79 1.00 -13.42
N ASP A 47 -5.10 1.08 -13.22
CA ASP A 47 -6.10 1.26 -14.28
C ASP A 47 -6.02 2.67 -14.89
N ALA A 48 -5.81 3.72 -14.07
CA ALA A 48 -5.55 5.07 -14.55
C ALA A 48 -4.24 5.17 -15.35
N ARG A 49 -3.24 4.35 -15.01
CA ARG A 49 -1.92 4.29 -15.69
C ARG A 49 -1.96 3.60 -17.06
N GLY A 50 -3.10 3.05 -17.48
CA GLY A 50 -3.35 2.65 -18.87
C GLY A 50 -3.37 3.83 -19.84
N LYS A 51 -3.50 5.09 -19.35
CA LYS A 51 -3.56 6.30 -20.18
C LYS A 51 -2.35 7.23 -20.09
N GLU A 52 -1.60 7.30 -18.98
CA GLU A 52 -0.34 8.06 -18.92
C GLU A 52 0.68 7.44 -17.92
N LYS A 53 1.70 6.74 -18.44
CA LYS A 53 2.82 6.19 -17.66
C LYS A 53 3.82 7.25 -17.16
N LEU A 54 3.75 8.47 -17.70
CA LEU A 54 4.63 9.57 -17.31
C LEU A 54 3.96 10.31 -16.13
N LEU A 55 4.70 10.55 -15.04
CA LEU A 55 4.28 11.37 -13.88
C LEU A 55 3.38 10.71 -12.82
N ALA A 56 3.13 9.41 -12.88
CA ALA A 56 2.35 8.74 -11.84
C ALA A 56 2.89 8.98 -10.42
N ALA A 57 4.21 8.96 -10.25
CA ALA A 57 4.86 9.27 -8.98
C ALA A 57 4.71 10.74 -8.53
N GLN A 58 4.42 11.67 -9.46
CA GLN A 58 4.27 13.10 -9.16
C GLN A 58 2.82 13.49 -8.84
N ARG A 59 1.85 12.75 -9.38
CA ARG A 59 0.41 12.99 -9.15
C ARG A 59 -0.16 12.22 -7.96
N THR A 60 0.53 11.16 -7.52
CA THR A 60 0.11 10.37 -6.35
C THR A 60 0.38 11.19 -5.08
N SER A 61 -0.65 11.40 -4.25
CA SER A 61 -0.47 12.07 -2.96
C SER A 61 0.35 11.19 -2.01
N LEU A 62 0.99 11.79 -0.99
CA LEU A 62 1.76 11.03 0.00
C LEU A 62 0.91 9.94 0.69
N ALA A 63 -0.37 10.23 0.94
CA ALA A 63 -1.29 9.28 1.57
C ALA A 63 -1.64 8.10 0.64
N GLU A 64 -1.88 8.37 -0.63
CA GLU A 64 -2.10 7.32 -1.65
C GLU A 64 -0.85 6.45 -1.83
N GLY A 65 0.33 7.07 -1.89
CA GLY A 65 1.60 6.34 -2.02
C GLY A 65 1.84 5.38 -0.85
N ILE A 66 1.49 5.80 0.37
CA ILE A 66 1.64 4.96 1.56
C ILE A 66 0.60 3.84 1.60
N ARG A 67 -0.67 4.10 1.27
CA ARG A 67 -1.69 3.05 1.15
C ARG A 67 -1.33 2.03 0.07
N THR A 68 -0.90 2.51 -1.10
CA THR A 68 -0.39 1.67 -2.20
C THR A 68 0.78 0.81 -1.73
N GLY A 69 1.75 1.41 -1.04
CA GLY A 69 2.90 0.71 -0.48
C GLY A 69 2.50 -0.35 0.54
N TYR A 70 1.50 -0.09 1.39
CA TYR A 70 0.96 -1.05 2.34
C TYR A 70 0.36 -2.27 1.62
N CYS A 71 -0.57 -2.09 0.68
CA CYS A 71 -1.19 -3.22 -0.03
C CYS A 71 -0.13 -4.08 -0.75
N LEU A 72 0.76 -3.43 -1.52
CA LEU A 72 1.82 -4.15 -2.24
C LEU A 72 2.77 -4.88 -1.29
N GLY A 73 3.17 -4.24 -0.19
CA GLY A 73 4.06 -4.82 0.82
C GLY A 73 3.44 -6.05 1.50
N VAL A 74 2.18 -5.94 1.94
CA VAL A 74 1.44 -7.03 2.56
C VAL A 74 1.28 -8.22 1.61
N ILE A 75 0.88 -7.99 0.35
CA ILE A 75 0.75 -9.04 -0.66
C ILE A 75 2.10 -9.72 -0.92
N VAL A 76 3.18 -8.94 -1.13
CA VAL A 76 4.51 -9.49 -1.39
C VAL A 76 4.99 -10.33 -0.22
N GLN A 77 4.79 -9.84 1.01
CA GLN A 77 5.17 -10.58 2.22
C GLN A 77 4.34 -11.86 2.38
N TYR A 78 3.04 -11.79 2.15
CA TYR A 78 2.15 -12.94 2.22
C TYR A 78 2.54 -14.02 1.22
N ARG A 79 2.74 -13.67 -0.06
CA ARG A 79 3.12 -14.62 -1.13
C ARG A 79 4.42 -15.36 -0.82
N LYS A 80 5.38 -14.71 -0.16
CA LYS A 80 6.64 -15.34 0.25
C LYS A 80 6.43 -16.41 1.33
N ASN A 81 5.44 -16.23 2.20
CA ASN A 81 5.19 -17.09 3.34
C ASN A 81 4.09 -18.13 3.06
N ALA A 82 3.21 -17.89 2.10
CA ALA A 82 2.06 -18.73 1.75
C ALA A 82 2.43 -19.91 0.84
N GLY A 83 3.47 -20.66 1.20
CA GLY A 83 3.92 -21.84 0.46
C GLY A 83 2.89 -22.99 0.46
N TYR A 84 1.90 -22.94 1.34
CA TYR A 84 0.81 -23.92 1.42
C TYR A 84 -0.17 -23.83 0.24
N CYS A 85 -0.25 -22.68 -0.45
CA CYS A 85 -1.10 -22.51 -1.63
C CYS A 85 -0.36 -22.90 -2.91
N ARG A 86 -0.11 -24.21 -3.06
CA ARG A 86 0.75 -24.83 -4.08
C ARG A 86 0.36 -24.53 -5.53
N TYR A 87 -0.91 -24.21 -5.78
CA TYR A 87 -1.46 -23.98 -7.12
C TYR A 87 -1.75 -22.51 -7.43
N SER A 88 -1.50 -21.59 -6.50
CA SER A 88 -1.72 -20.17 -6.80
C SER A 88 -0.75 -19.70 -7.87
N LYS A 89 -1.31 -19.14 -8.95
CA LYS A 89 -0.56 -18.47 -10.01
C LYS A 89 -0.75 -16.95 -9.98
N ARG A 90 -1.47 -16.42 -8.99
CA ARG A 90 -1.82 -15.00 -8.96
C ARG A 90 -0.57 -14.14 -8.74
N ASN A 91 -0.36 -13.19 -9.63
CA ASN A 91 0.66 -12.17 -9.47
C ASN A 91 0.20 -11.09 -8.46
N VAL A 92 1.09 -10.16 -8.10
CA VAL A 92 0.79 -9.14 -7.08
C VAL A 92 -0.42 -8.29 -7.45
N LEU A 93 -0.55 -7.91 -8.73
CA LEU A 93 -1.64 -7.06 -9.19
C LEU A 93 -2.96 -7.84 -9.24
N GLU A 94 -2.94 -9.10 -9.67
CA GLU A 94 -4.12 -9.97 -9.64
C GLU A 94 -4.64 -10.20 -8.21
N MET A 95 -3.73 -10.35 -7.23
CA MET A 95 -4.13 -10.37 -5.82
C MET A 95 -4.73 -9.03 -5.38
N ALA A 96 -4.12 -7.90 -5.73
CA ALA A 96 -4.66 -6.58 -5.38
C ALA A 96 -6.07 -6.38 -5.97
N GLN A 97 -6.31 -6.82 -7.21
CA GLN A 97 -7.62 -6.81 -7.85
C GLN A 97 -8.63 -7.71 -7.13
N ALA A 98 -8.24 -8.92 -6.75
CA ALA A 98 -9.12 -9.83 -6.02
C ALA A 98 -9.52 -9.28 -4.64
N ILE A 99 -8.58 -8.64 -3.93
CA ILE A 99 -8.85 -7.99 -2.64
C ILE A 99 -9.74 -6.76 -2.83
N ALA A 100 -9.45 -5.89 -3.81
CA ALA A 100 -10.21 -4.67 -4.06
C ALA A 100 -11.66 -4.93 -4.49
N ASN A 101 -11.87 -5.99 -5.28
CA ASN A 101 -13.15 -6.37 -5.89
C ASN A 101 -13.84 -7.50 -5.12
N ASN A 102 -13.58 -7.63 -3.83
CA ASN A 102 -14.27 -8.62 -2.99
C ASN A 102 -15.78 -8.31 -2.90
N ASN A 103 -16.60 -9.34 -2.71
CA ASN A 103 -18.06 -9.23 -2.60
C ASN A 103 -18.54 -9.24 -1.14
N LEU A 104 -17.69 -8.88 -0.17
CA LEU A 104 -18.05 -8.93 1.24
C LEU A 104 -18.99 -7.78 1.60
N THR A 105 -20.06 -8.12 2.33
CA THR A 105 -20.91 -7.12 2.99
C THR A 105 -20.18 -6.50 4.19
N VAL A 106 -20.65 -5.34 4.65
CA VAL A 106 -20.07 -4.65 5.83
C VAL A 106 -20.00 -5.54 7.08
N SER A 107 -20.98 -6.42 7.27
CA SER A 107 -21.04 -7.35 8.41
C SER A 107 -20.10 -8.56 8.26
N GLN A 108 -19.74 -8.94 7.04
CA GLN A 108 -18.70 -9.93 6.77
C GLN A 108 -17.32 -9.30 6.94
N LEU A 109 -17.12 -8.10 6.37
CA LEU A 109 -15.88 -7.32 6.47
C LEU A 109 -15.40 -7.16 7.91
N ARG A 110 -16.31 -6.86 8.85
CA ARG A 110 -16.02 -6.74 10.28
C ARG A 110 -15.54 -8.03 10.95
N ARG A 111 -15.80 -9.19 10.35
CA ARG A 111 -15.46 -10.52 10.88
C ARG A 111 -14.32 -11.17 10.10
N THR A 112 -14.04 -10.69 8.90
CA THR A 112 -12.96 -11.17 8.05
C THR A 112 -11.65 -10.52 8.47
N SER A 113 -10.61 -11.33 8.72
CA SER A 113 -9.28 -10.82 8.97
C SER A 113 -8.56 -10.48 7.67
N SER A 114 -7.53 -9.64 7.73
CA SER A 114 -6.64 -9.40 6.59
C SER A 114 -6.00 -10.68 6.07
N SER A 115 -5.72 -11.65 6.95
CA SER A 115 -5.19 -12.96 6.58
C SER A 115 -6.18 -13.77 5.74
N ASP A 116 -7.46 -13.78 6.14
CA ASP A 116 -8.51 -14.49 5.38
C ASP A 116 -8.68 -13.88 3.99
N LEU A 117 -8.64 -12.55 3.88
CA LEU A 117 -8.67 -11.86 2.58
C LEU A 117 -7.47 -12.22 1.70
N LEU A 118 -6.27 -12.30 2.28
CA LEU A 118 -5.06 -12.66 1.55
C LEU A 118 -5.08 -14.12 1.12
N GLU A 119 -5.62 -15.00 1.95
CA GLU A 119 -5.79 -16.42 1.66
C GLU A 119 -6.79 -16.64 0.53
N GLU A 120 -7.98 -16.05 0.65
CA GLU A 120 -8.98 -16.01 -0.42
C GLU A 120 -8.38 -15.47 -1.72
N ALA A 121 -7.71 -14.33 -1.66
CA ALA A 121 -7.15 -13.66 -2.82
C ALA A 121 -5.97 -14.40 -3.43
N TYR A 122 -5.19 -15.17 -2.68
CA TYR A 122 -4.06 -15.92 -3.22
C TYR A 122 -4.49 -17.32 -3.65
N CYS A 123 -5.21 -18.03 -2.81
CA CYS A 123 -5.47 -19.46 -2.93
C CYS A 123 -6.78 -19.77 -3.68
N GLY A 124 -7.70 -18.79 -3.76
CA GLY A 124 -9.05 -18.99 -4.31
C GLY A 124 -9.96 -19.75 -3.35
N LEU A 125 -9.85 -19.38 -2.07
CA LEU A 125 -10.57 -19.85 -0.87
C LEU A 125 -12.08 -20.11 -1.02
#